data_AF-A0A9E0TVI5-F1
#
_entry.id   AF-A0A9E0TVI5-F1
#
_cell.length_a   1.000
_cell.length_b   1.000
_cell.length_c   1.000
_cell.angle_alpha   90.00
_cell.angle_beta   90.00
_cell.angle_gamma   90.00
#
_symmetry.space_group_name_H-M   'P 1'
#
loop_
_entity.id
_entity.type
_entity.pdbx_description
1 polymer ?
#
loop_
_entity_poly.entity_id
_entity_poly.type
_entity_poly.pdbx_seq_one_letter_code
_entity_poly.pdbx_strand_id
1 'polypeptide(L)' 'GSFNISATSEQGDVVALNNGSSWKIAPRDMYRTNTWKPNDRIKIKKTNDPLYQYELENLDTGQFAQANKNP' A
#
# COMPACT_ATOMS: atom_id res chain seq x y z
N GLY A 1 6.03 -1.71 13.22
CA GLY A 1 6.94 -0.73 12.59
C GLY A 1 6.30 -0.19 11.34
N SER A 2 6.82 0.92 10.81
CA SER A 2 6.52 1.39 9.46
C SER A 2 7.61 0.93 8.50
N PHE A 3 7.27 0.87 7.22
CA PHE A 3 8.18 0.59 6.11
C PHE A 3 8.16 1.76 5.15
N ASN A 4 9.18 1.90 4.31
CA ASN A 4 9.20 2.96 3.31
C ASN A 4 8.79 2.38 1.96
N ILE A 5 8.04 3.14 1.15
CA ILE A 5 7.82 2.78 -0.25
C ILE A 5 9.16 2.76 -0.97
N SER A 6 9.45 1.64 -1.64
CA SER A 6 10.55 1.55 -2.59
C SER A 6 10.10 1.92 -4.00
N ALA A 7 8.90 1.48 -4.41
CA ALA A 7 8.32 1.79 -5.71
C ALA A 7 6.79 1.63 -5.69
N THR A 8 6.12 2.33 -6.60
CA THR A 8 4.71 2.14 -6.96
C THR A 8 4.62 1.83 -8.44
N SER A 9 3.66 1.00 -8.86
CA SER A 9 3.36 0.85 -10.29
C SER A 9 2.72 2.12 -10.85
N GLU A 10 2.87 2.37 -12.15
CA GLU A 10 2.28 3.55 -12.82
C GLU A 10 0.75 3.60 -12.67
N GLN A 11 0.10 2.43 -12.57
CA GLN A 11 -1.34 2.31 -12.39
C GLN A 11 -1.76 2.42 -10.91
N GLY A 12 -0.82 2.35 -9.97
CA GLY A 12 -1.10 2.32 -8.53
C GLY A 12 -1.66 0.99 -8.01
N ASP A 13 -1.71 -0.06 -8.83
CA ASP A 13 -2.18 -1.40 -8.43
C ASP A 13 -1.18 -2.19 -7.59
N VAL A 14 0.09 -1.77 -7.54
CA VAL A 14 1.14 -2.42 -6.76
C VAL A 14 1.97 -1.40 -5.99
N VAL A 15 2.18 -1.68 -4.70
CA VAL A 15 3.11 -0.94 -3.82
C VAL A 15 4.19 -1.88 -3.32
N ALA A 16 5.44 -1.56 -3.60
CA ALA A 16 6.61 -2.27 -3.09
C ALA A 16 7.25 -1.50 -1.92
N LEU A 17 7.67 -2.22 -0.88
CA LEU A 17 8.25 -1.66 0.34
C LEU A 17 9.72 -2.05 0.48
N ASN A 18 10.48 -1.23 1.21
CA ASN A 18 11.92 -1.41 1.43
C ASN A 18 12.32 -2.69 2.19
N ASN A 19 11.36 -3.38 2.81
CA ASN A 19 11.57 -4.70 3.43
C ASN A 19 11.46 -5.87 2.41
N GLY A 20 11.30 -5.56 1.11
CA GLY A 20 11.14 -6.54 0.04
C GLY A 20 9.72 -7.07 -0.15
N SER A 21 8.74 -6.61 0.63
CA SER A 21 7.33 -7.00 0.45
C SER A 21 6.63 -6.18 -0.61
N SER A 22 5.72 -6.83 -1.33
CA SER A 22 4.90 -6.23 -2.38
C SER A 22 3.41 -6.42 -2.06
N TRP A 23 2.60 -5.42 -2.40
CA TRP A 23 1.20 -5.36 -2.02
C TRP A 23 0.33 -5.03 -3.22
N LYS A 24 -0.66 -5.87 -3.49
CA LYS A 24 -1.65 -5.65 -4.55
C LYS A 24 -2.79 -4.83 -3.99
N ILE A 25 -2.99 -3.65 -4.57
CA ILE A 25 -3.97 -2.66 -4.10
C ILE A 25 -5.37 -3.00 -4.63
N ALA A 26 -6.38 -2.74 -3.81
CA ALA A 26 -7.77 -2.86 -4.24
C ALA A 26 -8.04 -1.91 -5.42
N PRO A 27 -8.76 -2.33 -6.48
CA PRO A 27 -9.00 -1.48 -7.65
C PRO A 27 -9.63 -0.12 -7.30
N ARG A 28 -10.46 -0.09 -6.25
CA ARG A 28 -11.10 1.13 -5.74
C ARG A 28 -10.15 2.13 -5.08
N ASP A 29 -8.93 1.72 -4.71
CA ASP A 29 -7.97 2.57 -4.01
C ASP A 29 -6.73 2.91 -4.85
N MET A 30 -6.61 2.35 -6.06
CA MET A 30 -5.47 2.58 -6.97
C MET A 30 -5.19 4.07 -7.26
N TYR A 31 -6.23 4.89 -7.35
CA TYR A 31 -6.06 6.34 -7.58
C TYR A 31 -5.36 7.04 -6.41
N ARG A 32 -5.44 6.49 -5.19
CA ARG A 32 -4.77 7.03 -3.99
C ARG A 32 -3.29 6.71 -4.06
N THR A 33 -2.96 5.44 -4.28
CA THR A 33 -1.59 4.91 -4.29
C THR A 33 -0.76 5.40 -5.47
N ASN A 34 -1.39 5.80 -6.58
CA ASN A 34 -0.70 6.47 -7.69
C ASN A 34 0.00 7.78 -7.25
N THR A 35 -0.54 8.47 -6.24
CA THR A 35 0.08 9.70 -5.71
C THR A 35 1.13 9.46 -4.63
N TRP A 36 1.31 8.22 -4.18
CA TRP A 36 2.30 7.89 -3.15
C TRP A 36 3.70 7.86 -3.74
N LYS A 37 4.66 8.36 -2.96
CA LYS A 37 6.03 8.58 -3.43
C LYS A 37 7.01 7.60 -2.79
N PRO A 38 8.13 7.29 -3.47
CA PRO A 38 9.25 6.63 -2.82
C PRO A 38 9.64 7.36 -1.53
N ASN A 39 9.96 6.57 -0.50
CA ASN A 39 10.25 7.00 0.89
C ASN A 39 9.05 7.39 1.77
N ASP A 40 7.82 7.45 1.24
CA ASP A 40 6.63 7.59 2.09
C ASP A 40 6.55 6.42 3.08
N ARG A 41 6.15 6.72 4.32
CA ARG A 41 6.10 5.79 5.44
C ARG A 41 4.76 5.08 5.46
N ILE A 42 4.79 3.77 5.23
CA ILE A 42 3.63 2.90 5.22
C ILE A 42 3.53 2.11 6.52
N LYS A 43 2.36 2.17 7.15
CA LYS A 43 1.95 1.27 8.22
C LYS A 43 0.96 0.25 7.65
N ILE A 44 1.23 -1.03 7.90
CA ILE A 44 0.35 -2.12 7.49
C ILE A 44 -0.52 -2.54 8.67
N LYS A 45 -1.82 -2.68 8.44
CA LYS A 45 -2.79 -3.21 9.41
C LYS A 45 -3.55 -4.37 8.78
N LYS A 46 -4.01 -5.31 9.61
CA LYS A 46 -5.01 -6.30 9.20
C LYS A 46 -6.39 -5.67 9.25
N THR A 47 -7.27 -6.09 8.35
CA THR A 47 -8.68 -5.68 8.32
C THR A 47 -9.58 -6.89 8.60
N ASN A 48 -10.88 -6.63 8.77
CA ASN A 48 -11.90 -7.68 8.80
C ASN A 48 -12.55 -7.91 7.41
N ASP A 49 -12.01 -7.29 6.35
CA ASP A 49 -12.53 -7.44 5.00
C ASP A 49 -12.04 -8.78 4.41
N PRO A 50 -12.94 -9.69 4.00
CA PRO A 50 -12.54 -11.00 3.51
C PRO A 50 -11.85 -10.94 2.14
N LEU A 51 -12.07 -9.88 1.36
CA LEU A 51 -11.48 -9.70 0.04
C LEU A 51 -10.14 -8.98 0.10
N TYR A 52 -9.94 -8.08 1.07
CA TYR A 52 -8.72 -7.31 1.24
C TYR A 52 -8.25 -7.32 2.68
N GLN A 53 -7.45 -8.34 3.02
CA GLN A 53 -7.10 -8.66 4.41
C GLN A 53 -6.19 -7.63 5.08
N TYR A 54 -5.68 -6.66 4.32
CA TYR A 54 -4.74 -5.66 4.78
C TYR A 54 -5.14 -4.24 4.35
N GLU A 55 -4.68 -3.27 5.12
CA GLU A 55 -4.73 -1.84 4.82
C GLU A 55 -3.32 -1.27 4.94
N LEU A 56 -2.89 -0.54 3.93
CA LEU A 56 -1.70 0.27 3.92
C LEU A 56 -2.12 1.71 4.24
N GLU A 57 -1.59 2.26 5.32
CA GLU A 57 -1.75 3.66 5.71
C GLU A 57 -0.46 4.41 5.37
N ASN A 58 -0.54 5.41 4.50
CA ASN A 58 0.54 6.34 4.24
C ASN A 58 0.53 7.43 5.32
N LEU A 59 1.52 7.37 6.21
CA LEU A 59 1.64 8.24 7.38
C LEU A 59 2.04 9.68 7.01
N ASP A 60 2.54 9.91 5.80
CA ASP A 60 2.95 11.24 5.32
C ASP A 60 1.79 12.01 4.67
N THR A 61 0.81 11.31 4.10
CA THR A 61 -0.39 11.91 3.47
C THR A 61 -1.68 11.69 4.25
N GLY A 62 -1.69 10.76 5.21
CA GLY A 62 -2.89 10.31 5.92
C GLY A 62 -3.84 9.44 5.09
N GLN A 63 -3.46 9.11 3.85
CA GLN A 63 -4.26 8.26 2.97
C GLN A 63 -4.14 6.79 3.35
N PHE A 64 -5.15 6.01 3.01
CA PHE A 64 -5.17 4.56 3.21
C PHE A 64 -5.67 3.85 1.95
N ALA A 65 -5.14 2.64 1.74
CA ALA A 65 -5.51 1.78 0.64
C ALA A 65 -5.62 0.33 1.11
N GLN A 66 -6.71 -0.33 0.77
CA GLN A 66 -6.85 -1.75 1.01
C GLN A 66 -5.98 -2.56 0.05
N ALA A 67 -5.47 -3.69 0.53
CA ALA A 67 -4.55 -4.51 -0.22
C ALA A 67 -4.58 -5.99 0.19
N ASN A 68 -3.99 -6.81 -0.66
CA ASN A 68 -3.53 -8.15 -0.32
C ASN A 68 -2.02 -8.25 -0.52
N LYS A 69 -1.40 -9.20 0.18
CA LYS A 69 0.01 -9.51 -0.05
C LYS A 69 0.17 -10.06 -1.46
N ASN A 70 1.05 -9.46 -2.25
CA ASN A 70 1.41 -9.99 -3.57
C ASN A 70 2.51 -11.05 -3.36
N PRO A 71 2.31 -12.30 -3.82
CA PRO A 71 3.31 -13.36 -3.69
C PRO A 71 4.62 -13.05 -4.44
#